data_AF-A0ABC8LGI4-F1
#
_entry.id   AF-A0ABC8LGI4-F1
#
_cell.length_a   1.000
_cell.length_b   1.000
_cell.length_c   1.000
_cell.angle_alpha   90.00
_cell.angle_beta   90.00
_cell.angle_gamma   90.00
#
_symmetry.space_group_name_H-M   'P 1'
#
loop_
_entity.id
_entity.type
_entity.pdbx_description
1 polymer ?
#
loop_
_entity_poly.entity_id
_entity_poly.type
_entity_poly.pdbx_seq_one_letter_code
_entity_poly.pdbx_strand_id
1 'polypeptide(L)'
;MEDEAKEVVVIDKDLKKKIKTTVNKILKRSSLYQITELKAREEASAELDLDLSKEPYKLIVREAVESFIEKAILTIESEMGKHHDQIVQDIEGGSEKSTKKKKKKNKTKKEDEAA
;
A
#
# COMPACT_ATOMS: atom_id res chain seq x y z
N MET A 1 16.30 -11.01 -43.30
CA MET A 1 15.59 -10.02 -42.47
C MET A 1 16.17 -10.16 -41.09
N GLU A 2 16.59 -9.03 -40.52
CA GLU A 2 17.47 -8.93 -39.37
C GLU A 2 16.96 -9.68 -38.13
N ASP A 3 17.68 -10.73 -37.73
CA ASP A 3 17.67 -11.21 -36.36
C ASP A 3 18.40 -10.16 -35.51
N GLU A 4 17.64 -9.16 -35.09
CA GLU A 4 18.07 -8.10 -34.18
C GLU A 4 18.50 -8.77 -32.86
N ALA A 5 19.82 -8.88 -32.70
CA ALA A 5 20.45 -9.39 -31.49
C ALA A 5 19.85 -8.66 -30.29
N LYS A 6 19.05 -9.38 -29.49
CA LYS A 6 18.61 -8.92 -28.17
C LYS A 6 19.87 -8.74 -27.33
N GLU A 7 20.45 -7.55 -27.40
CA GLU A 7 21.51 -7.11 -26.52
C GLU A 7 20.98 -7.35 -25.10
N VAL A 8 21.60 -8.28 -24.39
CA VAL A 8 21.30 -8.54 -22.98
C VAL A 8 21.82 -7.32 -22.23
N VAL A 9 21.04 -6.24 -22.24
CA VAL A 9 21.34 -5.03 -21.48
C VAL A 9 21.26 -5.45 -20.01
N VAL A 10 22.42 -5.70 -19.42
CA VAL A 10 22.55 -6.02 -18.00
C VAL A 10 22.19 -4.76 -17.22
N ILE A 11 20.91 -4.66 -16.85
CA ILE A 11 20.44 -3.56 -16.01
C ILE A 11 21.01 -3.78 -14.62
N ASP A 12 21.70 -2.77 -14.11
CA ASP A 12 22.20 -2.79 -12.74
C ASP A 12 21.04 -2.98 -11.74
N LYS A 13 21.25 -3.83 -10.73
CA LYS A 13 20.24 -4.10 -9.70
C LYS A 13 19.85 -2.82 -8.95
N ASP A 14 20.81 -1.92 -8.73
CA ASP A 14 20.57 -0.64 -8.08
C ASP A 14 19.73 0.28 -8.96
N LEU A 15 20.00 0.31 -10.27
CA LEU A 15 19.20 1.07 -11.22
C LEU A 15 17.76 0.53 -11.30
N LYS A 16 17.59 -0.80 -11.39
CA LYS A 16 16.28 -1.44 -11.37
C LYS A 16 15.51 -1.06 -10.10
N LYS A 17 16.16 -1.10 -8.93
CA LYS A 17 15.56 -0.72 -7.65
C LYS A 17 15.17 0.76 -7.62
N LYS A 18 16.01 1.64 -8.16
CA LYS A 18 15.76 3.08 -8.24
C LYS A 18 14.52 3.37 -9.09
N ILE A 19 14.43 2.78 -10.28
CA ILE A 19 13.25 2.90 -11.17
C ILE A 19 11.97 2.45 -10.44
N LYS A 20 11.97 1.25 -9.87
CA LYS A 20 10.80 0.73 -9.13
C LYS A 20 10.38 1.63 -7.96
N THR A 21 11.35 2.20 -7.26
CA THR A 21 11.10 3.07 -6.10
C THR A 21 10.48 4.39 -6.54
N THR A 22 10.99 5.01 -7.60
CA THR A 22 10.46 6.25 -8.17
C THR A 22 9.04 6.05 -8.69
N VAL A 23 8.80 5.01 -9.49
CA VAL A 23 7.47 4.68 -10.02
C VAL A 23 6.46 4.48 -8.88
N ASN A 24 6.82 3.74 -7.82
CA ASN A 24 5.95 3.57 -6.66
C ASN A 24 5.65 4.88 -5.92
N LYS A 25 6.60 5.82 -5.85
CA LYS A 25 6.36 7.14 -5.23
C LYS A 25 5.35 7.94 -6.04
N ILE A 26 5.46 7.94 -7.36
CA ILE A 26 4.53 8.62 -8.27
C ILE A 26 3.12 8.02 -8.15
N LEU A 27 3.03 6.68 -8.20
CA LEU A 27 1.75 5.97 -8.06
C LEU A 27 1.06 6.22 -6.72
N LYS A 28 1.82 6.35 -5.62
CA LYS A 28 1.27 6.67 -4.29
C LYS A 28 0.78 8.10 -4.15
N ARG A 29 1.42 9.05 -4.85
CA ARG A 29 1.02 10.47 -4.84
C ARG A 29 -0.17 10.73 -5.75
N SER A 30 -0.37 9.86 -6.73
CA SER A 30 -1.41 9.97 -7.73
C SER A 30 -2.64 9.15 -7.37
N SER A 31 -3.80 9.53 -7.91
CA SER A 31 -4.99 8.68 -7.84
C SER A 31 -4.87 7.50 -8.82
N LEU A 32 -5.16 6.29 -8.34
CA LEU A 32 -5.21 5.07 -9.16
C LEU A 32 -6.15 5.18 -10.37
N TYR A 33 -7.17 6.06 -10.31
CA TYR A 33 -8.10 6.30 -11.42
C TYR A 33 -7.53 7.21 -12.51
N GLN A 34 -6.49 7.99 -12.22
CA GLN A 34 -5.97 9.04 -13.10
C GLN A 34 -4.59 8.71 -13.68
N ILE A 35 -3.82 7.88 -12.96
CA ILE A 35 -2.47 7.49 -13.33
C ILE A 35 -2.50 6.24 -14.22
N THR A 36 -1.77 6.26 -15.33
CA THR A 36 -1.58 5.11 -16.23
C THR A 36 -0.09 4.75 -16.27
N GLU A 37 0.24 3.56 -16.78
CA GLU A 37 1.65 3.17 -16.98
C GLU A 37 2.42 4.22 -17.79
N LEU A 38 1.81 4.75 -18.85
CA LEU A 38 2.42 5.79 -19.68
C LEU A 38 2.77 7.05 -18.88
N LYS A 39 1.82 7.57 -18.08
CA LYS A 39 2.07 8.76 -17.24
C LYS A 39 3.11 8.50 -16.16
N ALA A 40 3.01 7.35 -15.48
CA ALA A 40 3.97 6.96 -14.46
C ALA A 40 5.39 6.82 -15.05
N ARG A 41 5.49 6.35 -16.29
CA ARG A 41 6.75 6.25 -17.03
C ARG A 41 7.31 7.62 -17.39
N GLU A 42 6.49 8.52 -17.91
CA GLU A 42 6.89 9.89 -18.27
C GLU A 42 7.37 10.67 -17.05
N GLU A 43 6.62 10.66 -15.96
CA GLU A 43 7.00 11.31 -14.70
C GLU A 43 8.26 10.70 -14.10
N ALA A 44 8.38 9.36 -14.09
CA ALA A 44 9.58 8.70 -13.58
C ALA A 44 10.81 8.96 -14.46
N SER A 45 10.61 9.13 -15.77
CA SER A 45 11.70 9.49 -16.70
C SER A 45 12.21 10.89 -16.40
N ALA A 46 11.30 11.83 -16.14
CA ALA A 46 11.64 13.19 -15.73
C ALA A 46 12.32 13.23 -14.35
N GLU A 47 11.85 12.47 -13.35
CA GLU A 47 12.47 12.43 -12.02
C GLU A 47 13.86 11.78 -12.02
N LEU A 48 14.12 10.85 -12.94
CA LEU A 48 15.38 10.10 -13.01
C LEU A 48 16.38 10.64 -14.03
N ASP A 49 15.97 11.63 -14.83
CA ASP A 49 16.72 12.10 -16.00
C ASP A 49 17.15 10.94 -16.92
N LEU A 50 16.24 9.97 -17.11
CA LEU A 50 16.48 8.73 -17.82
C LEU A 50 15.27 8.37 -18.68
N ASP A 51 15.50 8.04 -19.95
CA ASP A 51 14.43 7.63 -20.85
C ASP A 51 13.95 6.19 -20.55
N LEU A 52 12.83 6.07 -19.85
CA LEU A 52 12.24 4.78 -19.50
C LEU A 52 11.33 4.20 -20.60
N SER A 53 11.15 4.90 -21.73
CA SER A 53 10.30 4.45 -22.84
C SER A 53 10.89 3.25 -23.59
N LYS A 54 12.21 3.08 -23.51
CA LYS A 54 12.97 2.02 -24.18
C LYS A 54 12.96 0.73 -23.38
N GLU A 55 13.04 -0.39 -24.09
CA GLU A 55 13.44 -1.64 -23.46
C GLU A 55 14.92 -1.54 -23.03
N PRO A 56 15.30 -2.14 -21.89
CA PRO A 56 14.50 -2.97 -20.99
C PRO A 56 13.77 -2.21 -19.86
N TYR A 57 13.93 -0.88 -19.76
CA TYR A 57 13.38 -0.07 -18.66
C TYR A 57 11.85 -0.07 -18.62
N LYS A 58 11.21 -0.06 -19.78
CA LYS A 58 9.76 -0.16 -19.93
C LYS A 58 9.18 -1.38 -19.20
N LEU A 59 9.86 -2.53 -19.26
CA LEU A 59 9.43 -3.75 -18.55
C LEU A 59 9.51 -3.58 -17.03
N ILE A 60 10.53 -2.89 -16.53
CA ILE A 60 10.68 -2.61 -15.09
C ILE A 60 9.55 -1.70 -14.59
N VAL A 61 9.19 -0.68 -15.38
CA VAL A 61 8.09 0.23 -15.04
C VAL A 61 6.77 -0.54 -15.01
N ARG A 62 6.50 -1.36 -16.03
CA ARG A 62 5.30 -2.20 -16.07
C ARG A 62 5.22 -3.14 -14.86
N GLU A 63 6.30 -3.84 -14.54
CA GLU A 63 6.39 -4.73 -13.36
C GLU A 63 6.06 -3.96 -12.07
N ALA A 64 6.57 -2.72 -11.93
CA ALA A 64 6.32 -1.90 -10.76
C ALA A 64 4.85 -1.45 -10.63
N VAL A 65 4.22 -1.06 -11.75
CA VAL A 65 2.81 -0.64 -11.78
C VAL A 65 1.89 -1.81 -11.47
N GLU A 66 2.12 -2.97 -12.08
CA GLU A 66 1.33 -4.18 -11.87
C GLU A 66 1.40 -4.65 -10.42
N SER A 67 2.62 -4.72 -9.86
CA SER A 67 2.84 -5.03 -8.44
C SER A 67 2.15 -4.04 -7.49
N PHE A 68 1.97 -2.78 -7.90
CA PHE A 68 1.27 -1.78 -7.09
C PHE A 68 -0.24 -2.01 -7.10
N ILE A 69 -0.81 -2.31 -8.27
CA ILE A 69 -2.24 -2.58 -8.44
C ILE A 69 -2.64 -3.86 -7.69
N GLU A 70 -1.86 -4.94 -7.83
CA GLU A 70 -2.11 -6.19 -7.11
C GLU A 70 -2.16 -5.99 -5.59
N LYS A 71 -1.21 -5.22 -5.05
CA LYS A 71 -1.19 -4.89 -3.61
C LYS A 71 -2.38 -4.04 -3.20
N ALA A 72 -2.81 -3.10 -4.05
CA ALA A 72 -3.98 -2.27 -3.77
C ALA A 72 -5.25 -3.13 -3.71
N ILE A 73 -5.44 -4.06 -4.67
CA ILE A 73 -6.57 -5.00 -4.68
C ILE A 73 -6.58 -5.84 -3.40
N LEU A 74 -5.45 -6.48 -3.07
CA LEU A 74 -5.35 -7.35 -1.90
C LEU A 74 -5.59 -6.59 -0.57
N THR A 75 -5.19 -5.33 -0.50
CA THR A 75 -5.46 -4.46 0.65
C THR A 75 -6.95 -4.14 0.77
N ILE A 76 -7.61 -3.79 -0.34
CA ILE A 76 -9.04 -3.48 -0.38
C ILE A 76 -9.87 -4.72 0.00
N GLU A 77 -9.57 -5.89 -0.55
CA GLU A 77 -10.26 -7.15 -0.22
C GLU A 77 -10.14 -7.48 1.28
N SER A 78 -8.94 -7.29 1.84
CA SER A 78 -8.69 -7.54 3.27
C SER A 78 -9.40 -6.54 4.20
N GLU A 79 -9.53 -5.28 3.79
CA GLU A 79 -10.22 -4.25 4.58
C GLU A 79 -11.75 -4.36 4.48
N MET A 80 -12.28 -4.72 3.32
CA MET A 80 -13.71 -4.96 3.13
C MET A 80 -14.23 -6.15 3.94
N GLY A 81 -13.44 -7.23 4.07
CA GLY A 81 -13.78 -8.35 4.93
C GLY A 81 -13.96 -7.95 6.39
N LYS A 82 -13.08 -7.08 6.91
CA LYS A 82 -13.14 -6.60 8.31
C LYS A 82 -14.35 -5.71 8.60
N HIS A 83 -14.76 -4.89 7.63
CA HIS A 83 -15.93 -4.03 7.79
C HIS A 83 -17.24 -4.82 7.82
N HIS A 84 -17.32 -5.97 7.14
CA HIS A 84 -18.49 -6.83 7.18
C HIS A 84 -18.67 -7.48 8.56
N ASP A 85 -17.61 -8.00 9.16
CA ASP A 85 -17.66 -8.62 10.50
C ASP A 85 -18.10 -7.63 11.60
N GLN A 86 -17.64 -6.37 11.52
CA GLN A 86 -18.03 -5.32 12.47
C GLN A 86 -19.54 -4.99 12.37
N ILE A 87 -20.10 -4.95 11.16
CA ILE A 87 -21.54 -4.68 10.93
C ILE A 87 -22.42 -5.83 11.47
N VAL A 88 -21.98 -7.09 11.34
CA VAL A 88 -22.74 -8.23 11.87
C VAL A 88 -22.79 -8.20 13.41
N GLN A 89 -21.68 -7.85 14.08
CA GLN A 89 -21.66 -7.75 15.56
C GLN A 89 -22.59 -6.65 16.11
N ASP A 90 -22.70 -5.50 15.44
CA ASP A 90 -23.57 -4.41 15.89
C ASP A 90 -25.08 -4.71 15.69
N ILE A 91 -25.44 -5.60 14.75
CA ILE A 91 -26.85 -6.01 14.53
C ILE A 91 -27.28 -7.09 15.53
N GLU A 92 -26.39 -8.00 15.94
CA GLU A 92 -26.72 -9.08 16.88
C GLU A 92 -26.63 -8.65 18.36
N GLY A 93 -26.00 -7.51 18.68
CA GLY A 93 -25.97 -6.92 20.02
C GLY A 93 -27.21 -6.12 20.45
N GLY A 94 -28.25 -6.10 19.62
CA GLY A 94 -29.37 -5.16 19.69
C GLY A 94 -30.67 -5.64 20.35
N SER A 95 -30.67 -6.59 21.29
CA SER A 95 -31.84 -6.80 22.15
C SER A 95 -31.49 -7.55 23.44
N GLU A 96 -31.33 -6.82 24.55
CA GLU A 96 -32.12 -7.03 25.77
C GLU A 96 -31.80 -5.97 26.84
N LYS A 97 -32.79 -5.12 27.12
CA LYS A 97 -32.82 -4.22 28.28
C LYS A 97 -33.03 -5.05 29.55
N SER A 98 -32.15 -4.95 30.55
CA SER A 98 -32.59 -4.87 31.96
C SER A 98 -31.49 -4.55 32.99
N THR A 99 -31.69 -3.40 33.64
CA THR A 99 -31.57 -3.15 35.09
C THR A 99 -30.20 -3.12 35.83
N LYS A 100 -29.80 -1.89 36.17
CA LYS A 100 -29.75 -1.35 37.56
C LYS A 100 -28.77 -2.00 38.58
N LYS A 101 -27.65 -1.30 38.88
CA LYS A 101 -27.20 -0.80 40.22
C LYS A 101 -25.67 -0.69 40.35
N LYS A 102 -25.20 0.56 40.51
CA LYS A 102 -24.25 1.06 41.53
C LYS A 102 -23.37 0.00 42.24
N LYS A 103 -22.04 0.10 42.06
CA LYS A 103 -21.12 0.23 43.22
C LYS A 103 -19.78 0.88 42.84
N LYS A 104 -19.67 2.16 43.20
CA LYS A 104 -18.43 2.89 43.43
C LYS A 104 -17.68 2.23 44.59
N LYS A 105 -16.45 1.77 44.39
CA LYS A 105 -15.47 1.55 45.46
C LYS A 105 -14.07 1.90 44.96
N ASN A 106 -13.68 3.14 45.22
CA ASN A 106 -12.32 3.63 45.15
C ASN A 106 -11.78 3.63 46.58
N LYS A 107 -10.68 2.91 46.87
CA LYS A 107 -9.73 3.26 47.95
C LYS A 107 -8.45 2.41 47.86
N THR A 108 -7.48 2.97 47.16
CA THR A 108 -6.06 3.13 47.50
C THR A 108 -5.50 2.23 48.60
N LYS A 109 -4.58 1.34 48.21
CA LYS A 109 -3.61 0.70 49.12
C LYS A 109 -2.64 1.76 49.63
N LYS A 110 -2.39 1.71 50.93
CA LYS A 110 -1.53 2.58 51.73
C LYS A 110 -0.20 1.85 52.01
N GLU A 111 0.80 2.64 52.40
CA GLU A 111 2.05 2.27 53.12
C GLU A 111 3.22 1.88 52.18
N ASP A 112 4.45 2.37 52.32
CA ASP A 112 5.08 3.17 53.39
C ASP A 112 6.42 3.72 52.86
N GLU A 113 6.78 4.99 53.11
CA GLU A 113 8.19 5.39 53.31
C GLU A 113 8.30 6.82 53.90
N ALA A 114 9.26 6.97 54.82
CA ALA A 114 9.77 8.18 55.47
C ALA A 114 9.14 8.62 56.81
N ALA A 115 9.59 7.97 57.89
CA ALA A 115 10.38 8.63 58.96
C ALA A 115 11.10 7.60 59.83
#